data_AF-A0A7K7WAT2-F1
#
_entry.id   AF-A0A7K7WAT2-F1
#
_cell.length_a   1.000
_cell.length_b   1.000
_cell.length_c   1.000
_cell.angle_alpha   90.00
_cell.angle_beta   90.00
_cell.angle_gamma   90.00
#
_symmetry.space_group_name_H-M   'P 1'
#
loop_
_entity.id
_entity.type
_entity.pdbx_description
1 polymer ?
#
loop_
_entity_poly.entity_id
_entity_poly.type
_entity_poly.pdbx_seq_one_letter_code
_entity_poly.pdbx_strand_id
1 'polypeptide(L)'
;QAELGRPRRCGYALPGHDFSYGLYIHGTDGGVPEAIGHWHAMKPRPALQRKMPRDYITMNCSALRAGYATAHEFNLFCKAKDIRQKADEESRFKRGPPKVPADMTYGIVSRPSTPFFDLLQHKYKELWMEQQRATTVIQREEKKKVITQFKGKAYETRTTLLRKYPLPAKEESFWHLPRLDKV
;
A
#
# COMPACT_ATOMS: atom_id res chain seq x y z
N GLN A 1 28.74 34.72 -60.02
CA GLN A 1 29.89 33.81 -60.26
C GLN A 1 30.50 33.47 -58.90
N ALA A 2 30.78 32.21 -58.60
CA ALA A 2 31.35 31.84 -57.31
C ALA A 2 32.84 32.24 -57.25
N GLU A 3 33.24 33.01 -56.24
CA GLU A 3 34.64 33.40 -56.02
C GLU A 3 35.44 32.17 -55.56
N LEU A 4 36.49 31.80 -56.30
CA LEU A 4 37.34 30.65 -55.97
C LEU A 4 38.04 30.88 -54.62
N GLY A 5 37.96 29.91 -53.70
CA GLY A 5 38.64 29.97 -52.40
C GLY A 5 37.87 30.68 -51.28
N ARG A 6 36.64 31.17 -51.53
CA ARG A 6 35.77 31.74 -50.48
C ARG A 6 34.51 30.89 -50.27
N PRO A 7 34.04 30.74 -49.01
CA PRO A 7 32.79 30.06 -48.77
C PRO A 7 31.62 30.83 -49.39
N ARG A 8 30.57 30.09 -49.78
CA ARG A 8 29.36 30.68 -50.37
C ARG A 8 28.74 31.65 -49.36
N ARG A 9 28.55 32.91 -49.77
CA ARG A 9 27.96 33.95 -48.91
C ARG A 9 26.51 33.55 -48.59
N CYS A 10 26.24 33.31 -47.32
CA CYS A 10 24.89 33.14 -46.79
C CYS A 10 24.41 34.56 -46.43
N GLY A 11 23.33 35.05 -47.03
CA GLY A 11 22.90 36.45 -46.97
C GLY A 11 22.40 36.96 -45.61
N TYR A 12 22.86 36.36 -44.50
CA TYR A 12 22.51 36.75 -43.14
C TYR A 12 23.53 37.73 -42.57
N ALA A 13 23.04 38.73 -41.84
CA ALA A 13 23.90 39.61 -41.06
C ALA A 13 24.46 38.82 -39.87
N LEU A 14 25.77 38.55 -39.91
CA LEU A 14 26.46 37.89 -38.81
C LEU A 14 26.77 38.89 -37.70
N PRO A 15 26.74 38.46 -36.42
CA PRO A 15 27.30 39.22 -35.32
C PRO A 15 28.72 39.74 -35.60
N GLY A 16 29.07 40.88 -35.02
CA GLY A 16 30.37 41.55 -35.20
C GLY A 16 31.57 40.71 -34.76
N HIS A 17 32.78 41.22 -34.99
CA HIS A 17 34.02 40.48 -34.75
C HIS A 17 34.20 40.03 -33.29
N ASP A 18 33.61 40.74 -32.33
CA ASP A 18 33.72 40.45 -30.91
C ASP A 18 32.79 39.31 -30.44
N PHE A 19 31.98 38.75 -31.34
CA PHE A 19 31.06 37.66 -31.01
C PHE A 19 31.73 36.29 -31.18
N SER A 20 31.84 35.56 -30.06
CA SER A 20 32.29 34.17 -30.04
C SER A 20 31.12 33.22 -30.34
N TYR A 21 31.18 32.51 -31.45
CA TYR A 21 30.21 31.45 -31.76
C TYR A 21 30.45 30.22 -30.88
N GLY A 22 29.37 29.58 -30.45
CA GLY A 22 29.41 28.36 -29.63
C GLY A 22 28.70 28.54 -28.30
N LEU A 23 28.56 27.43 -27.57
CA LEU A 23 27.96 27.43 -26.23
C LEU A 23 29.04 27.81 -25.21
N TYR A 24 28.93 28.98 -24.59
CA TYR A 24 29.82 29.35 -23.49
C TYR A 24 29.27 28.81 -22.17
N ILE A 25 30.00 27.87 -21.56
CA ILE A 25 29.67 27.31 -20.25
C ILE A 25 30.46 28.10 -19.22
N HIS A 26 29.78 28.99 -18.49
CA HIS A 26 30.37 29.67 -17.34
C HIS A 26 30.64 28.64 -16.24
N GLY A 27 31.91 28.54 -15.80
CA GLY A 27 32.27 27.76 -14.62
C GLY A 27 31.93 28.54 -13.35
N THR A 28 30.77 28.28 -12.75
CA THR A 28 30.39 28.82 -11.43
C THR A 28 30.97 28.02 -10.27
N ASP A 29 31.72 26.96 -10.55
CA ASP A 29 32.03 25.90 -9.58
C ASP A 29 33.24 26.21 -8.67
N GLY A 30 33.75 27.46 -8.68
CA GLY A 30 34.86 27.91 -7.82
C GLY A 30 36.21 27.21 -8.00
N GLY A 31 36.27 26.23 -8.89
CA GLY A 31 37.44 25.44 -9.20
C GLY A 31 37.89 24.50 -8.07
N VAL A 32 39.12 24.01 -8.21
CA VAL A 32 39.78 23.09 -7.27
C VAL A 32 39.78 23.59 -5.80
N PRO A 33 40.04 24.87 -5.48
CA PRO A 33 40.07 25.30 -4.08
C PRO A 33 38.69 25.24 -3.43
N GLU A 34 37.61 25.50 -4.16
CA GLU A 34 36.26 25.37 -3.61
C GLU A 34 35.90 23.89 -3.36
N ALA A 35 36.28 23.00 -4.27
CA ALA A 35 36.06 21.56 -4.16
C ALA A 35 36.82 20.88 -3.01
N ILE A 36 38.05 21.30 -2.72
CA ILE A 36 38.88 20.74 -1.64
C ILE A 36 38.62 21.45 -0.31
N GLY A 37 38.39 22.76 -0.33
CA GLY A 37 38.29 23.60 0.86
C GLY A 37 36.94 23.54 1.59
N HIS A 38 35.88 23.10 0.91
CA HIS A 38 34.54 23.07 1.51
C HIS A 38 34.05 21.63 1.70
N TRP A 39 33.98 21.20 2.96
CA TRP A 39 33.21 20.01 3.30
C TRP A 39 31.73 20.32 3.09
N HIS A 40 31.18 19.89 1.95
CA HIS A 40 29.77 20.09 1.65
C HIS A 40 28.93 19.16 2.55
N ALA A 41 28.70 19.56 3.80
CA ALA A 41 27.70 18.93 4.63
C ALA A 41 26.36 19.08 3.91
N MET A 42 25.76 17.96 3.47
CA MET A 42 24.43 17.99 2.88
C MET A 42 23.49 18.67 3.88
N LYS A 43 23.10 19.90 3.57
CA LYS A 43 22.04 20.55 4.33
C LYS A 43 20.79 19.71 4.13
N PRO A 44 20.11 19.29 5.20
CA PRO A 44 18.89 18.51 5.06
C PRO A 44 17.95 19.29 4.13
N ARG A 45 17.58 18.66 3.02
CA ARG A 45 16.63 19.25 2.09
C ARG A 45 15.39 19.64 2.92
N PRO A 46 14.95 20.92 2.88
CA PRO A 46 13.76 21.31 3.62
C PRO A 46 12.65 20.33 3.21
N ALA A 47 11.97 19.77 4.21
CA ALA A 47 10.94 18.78 3.97
C ALA A 47 9.95 19.38 2.98
N LEU A 48 9.97 18.85 1.75
CA LEU A 48 9.08 19.31 0.70
C LEU A 48 7.68 19.03 1.25
N GLN A 49 6.91 20.09 1.51
CA GLN A 49 5.57 19.95 2.05
C GLN A 49 4.74 19.19 1.03
N ARG A 50 4.74 17.86 1.17
CA ARG A 50 3.91 16.98 0.36
C ARG A 50 2.48 17.35 0.69
N LYS A 51 1.78 17.94 -0.27
CA LYS A 51 0.34 18.13 -0.18
C LYS A 51 -0.27 16.74 -0.04
N MET A 52 -0.65 16.39 1.18
CA MET A 52 -1.33 15.15 1.49
C MET A 52 -2.59 15.04 0.62
N PRO A 53 -2.87 13.86 0.04
CA PRO A 53 -4.10 13.66 -0.71
C PRO A 53 -5.31 13.83 0.19
N ARG A 54 -6.46 14.20 -0.40
CA ARG A 54 -7.72 14.34 0.34
C ARG A 54 -8.26 12.97 0.75
N ASP A 55 -8.85 12.92 1.93
CA ASP A 55 -9.56 11.72 2.39
C ASP A 55 -11.04 11.85 2.03
N TYR A 56 -11.39 11.34 0.84
CA TYR A 56 -12.76 11.40 0.34
C TYR A 56 -13.73 10.59 1.20
N ILE A 57 -13.31 9.51 1.83
CA ILE A 57 -14.25 8.65 2.59
C ILE A 57 -14.70 9.38 3.85
N THR A 58 -13.76 9.90 4.64
CA THR A 58 -14.11 10.63 5.88
C THR A 58 -14.82 11.93 5.58
N MET A 59 -14.40 12.65 4.55
CA MET A 59 -15.06 13.87 4.09
C MET A 59 -16.52 13.59 3.68
N ASN A 60 -16.77 12.58 2.85
CA ASN A 60 -18.12 12.24 2.39
C ASN A 60 -19.02 11.79 3.55
N CYS A 61 -18.51 10.93 4.43
CA CYS A 61 -19.23 10.51 5.62
C CYS A 61 -19.58 11.69 6.53
N SER A 62 -18.68 12.67 6.68
CA SER A 62 -18.93 13.86 7.50
C SER A 62 -19.94 14.81 6.87
N ALA A 63 -19.94 14.94 5.53
CA ALA A 63 -20.91 15.75 4.80
C ALA A 63 -22.32 15.17 4.96
N LEU A 64 -22.46 13.85 4.80
CA LEU A 64 -23.71 13.14 4.99
C LEU A 64 -24.22 13.24 6.43
N ARG A 65 -23.33 13.09 7.43
CA ARG A 65 -23.69 13.29 8.85
C ARG A 65 -24.15 14.71 9.16
N ALA A 66 -23.67 15.70 8.42
CA ALA A 66 -24.08 17.10 8.56
C ALA A 66 -25.34 17.44 7.75
N GLY A 67 -25.93 16.49 7.02
CA GLY A 67 -27.17 16.67 6.27
C GLY A 67 -27.00 17.28 4.87
N TYR A 68 -25.78 17.39 4.35
CA TYR A 68 -25.55 17.86 2.99
C TYR A 68 -25.76 16.73 1.99
N ALA A 69 -26.92 16.73 1.32
CA ALA A 69 -27.29 15.73 0.31
C ALA A 69 -27.16 16.25 -1.13
N THR A 70 -27.17 17.57 -1.32
CA THR A 70 -27.13 18.18 -2.65
C THR A 70 -25.70 18.34 -3.15
N ALA A 71 -25.44 18.12 -4.44
CA ALA A 71 -24.10 18.24 -5.03
C ALA A 71 -23.47 19.63 -4.84
N HIS A 72 -24.28 20.69 -4.87
CA HIS A 72 -23.80 22.06 -4.64
C HIS A 72 -23.33 22.27 -3.19
N GLU A 73 -24.14 21.85 -2.23
CA GLU A 73 -23.83 21.93 -0.80
C GLU A 73 -22.61 21.09 -0.44
N PHE A 74 -22.53 19.91 -1.02
CA PHE A 74 -21.39 19.02 -0.87
C PHE A 74 -20.10 19.67 -1.40
N ASN A 75 -20.14 20.33 -2.55
CA ASN A 75 -19.00 21.06 -3.10
C ASN A 75 -18.57 22.23 -2.21
N LEU A 76 -19.52 22.98 -1.63
CA LEU A 76 -19.23 24.03 -0.65
C LEU A 76 -18.61 23.44 0.62
N PHE A 77 -19.14 22.32 1.10
CA PHE A 77 -18.62 21.60 2.26
C PHE A 77 -17.18 21.11 2.03
N CYS A 78 -16.86 20.53 0.87
CA CYS A 78 -15.51 20.09 0.52
C CYS A 78 -14.52 21.24 0.36
N LYS A 79 -14.98 22.45 0.00
CA LYS A 79 -14.14 23.65 -0.04
C LYS A 79 -13.87 24.19 1.37
N ALA A 80 -14.87 24.15 2.25
CA ALA A 80 -14.78 24.65 3.61
C ALA A 80 -14.02 23.68 4.56
N LYS A 81 -14.18 22.37 4.37
CA LYS A 81 -13.55 21.32 5.20
C LYS A 81 -12.60 20.46 4.38
N ASP A 82 -11.35 20.92 4.26
CA ASP A 82 -10.27 20.18 3.58
C ASP A 82 -9.70 19.07 4.50
N ILE A 83 -10.37 17.92 4.56
CA ILE A 83 -9.87 16.75 5.30
C ILE A 83 -8.83 16.02 4.44
N ARG A 84 -7.58 16.02 4.89
CA ARG A 84 -6.46 15.33 4.23
C ARG A 84 -6.13 14.04 4.94
N GLN A 85 -5.67 13.06 4.15
CA GLN A 85 -5.07 11.86 4.70
C GLN A 85 -3.90 12.26 5.59
N LYS A 86 -3.79 11.61 6.75
CA LYS A 86 -2.62 11.77 7.61
C LYS A 86 -1.40 11.24 6.85
N ALA A 87 -0.25 11.87 7.09
CA ALA A 87 1.03 11.42 6.56
C ALA A 87 1.34 10.04 7.13
N ASP A 88 0.90 9.02 6.41
CA ASP A 88 1.00 7.59 6.70
C ASP A 88 1.65 7.22 8.04
N GLU A 89 0.81 6.74 8.96
CA GLU A 89 1.23 5.67 9.88
C GLU A 89 1.53 4.36 9.12
N GLU A 90 1.13 4.26 7.85
CA GLU A 90 1.27 3.10 6.95
C GLU A 90 2.68 2.95 6.32
N SER A 91 3.60 3.88 6.59
CA SER A 91 4.99 3.64 6.26
C SER A 91 5.53 2.60 7.23
N ARG A 92 5.46 1.32 6.83
CA ARG A 92 6.12 0.19 7.51
C ARG A 92 7.58 0.48 7.84
N PHE A 93 8.18 1.42 7.11
CA PHE A 93 9.48 1.99 7.37
C PHE A 93 9.31 3.38 8.00
N LYS A 94 9.55 3.49 9.31
CA LYS A 94 9.71 4.80 9.96
C LYS A 94 10.74 5.59 9.15
N ARG A 95 10.36 6.74 8.58
CA ARG A 95 11.23 7.60 7.75
C ARG A 95 12.23 8.39 8.59
N GLY A 96 12.95 7.69 9.45
CA GLY A 96 14.00 8.23 10.28
C GLY A 96 14.88 7.09 10.79
N PRO A 97 16.15 7.37 11.12
CA PRO A 97 16.98 6.39 11.80
C PRO A 97 16.26 5.90 13.06
N PRO A 98 16.35 4.61 13.41
CA PRO A 98 15.76 4.10 14.64
C PRO A 98 16.30 4.89 15.83
N LYS A 99 15.47 5.15 16.84
CA LYS A 99 15.93 5.77 18.08
C LYS A 99 16.82 4.76 18.79
N VAL A 100 18.12 4.95 18.66
CA VAL A 100 19.14 4.11 19.30
C VAL A 100 19.47 4.73 20.68
N PRO A 101 19.45 3.96 21.78
CA PRO A 101 19.90 4.44 23.09
C PRO A 101 21.35 4.95 23.03
N ALA A 102 21.69 5.96 23.83
CA ALA A 102 23.04 6.54 23.85
C ALA A 102 24.15 5.51 24.16
N ASP A 103 23.81 4.48 24.95
CA ASP A 103 24.74 3.42 25.36
C ASP A 103 24.82 2.24 24.38
N MET A 104 24.18 2.32 23.21
CA MET A 104 24.19 1.22 22.25
C MET A 104 25.46 1.24 21.40
N THR A 105 26.36 0.30 21.65
CA THR A 105 27.54 0.05 20.81
C THR A 105 27.15 -0.74 19.56
N TYR A 106 27.51 -0.25 18.38
CA TYR A 106 27.38 -1.01 17.13
C TYR A 106 28.49 -2.08 17.04
N GLY A 107 28.12 -3.34 16.80
CA GLY A 107 29.07 -4.45 16.67
C GLY A 107 28.52 -5.78 17.17
N ILE A 108 29.32 -6.85 17.02
CA ILE A 108 28.98 -8.17 17.55
C ILE A 108 29.33 -8.18 19.04
N VAL A 109 28.31 -8.11 19.90
CA VAL A 109 28.48 -8.44 21.33
C VAL A 109 29.02 -9.87 21.44
N SER A 110 29.95 -10.11 22.36
CA SER A 110 30.47 -11.45 22.62
C SER A 110 29.32 -12.33 23.11
N ARG A 111 28.66 -13.04 22.19
CA ARG A 111 27.68 -14.04 22.56
C ARG A 111 28.41 -15.13 23.35
N PRO A 112 27.90 -15.54 24.53
CA PRO A 112 28.37 -16.79 25.09
C PRO A 112 28.18 -17.87 24.02
N SER A 113 29.21 -18.69 23.79
CA SER A 113 29.10 -19.82 22.87
C SER A 113 27.84 -20.59 23.22
N THR A 114 27.03 -20.99 22.23
CA THR A 114 25.95 -21.95 22.42
C THR A 114 26.45 -23.04 23.37
N PRO A 115 25.78 -23.28 24.51
CA PRO A 115 26.29 -24.19 25.53
C PRO A 115 26.46 -25.56 24.87
N PHE A 116 27.70 -25.92 24.56
CA PHE A 116 28.03 -27.14 23.80
C PHE A 116 27.47 -28.39 24.48
N PHE A 117 27.33 -28.31 25.80
CA PHE A 117 26.68 -29.31 26.63
C PHE A 117 25.24 -29.63 26.20
N ASP A 118 24.43 -28.64 25.82
CA ASP A 118 23.04 -28.86 25.38
C ASP A 118 22.97 -29.59 24.03
N LEU A 119 24.01 -29.48 23.21
CA LEU A 119 24.15 -30.27 21.98
C LEU A 119 24.52 -31.72 22.28
N LEU A 120 25.47 -31.95 23.20
CA LEU A 120 25.86 -33.29 23.66
C LEU A 120 24.71 -34.02 24.35
N GLN A 121 23.88 -33.29 25.11
CA GLN A 121 22.70 -33.84 25.77
C GLN A 121 21.47 -33.96 24.84
N HIS A 122 21.60 -33.58 23.57
CA HIS A 122 20.50 -33.58 22.60
C HIS A 122 19.24 -32.80 23.03
N LYS A 123 19.36 -31.79 23.90
CA LYS A 123 18.21 -31.03 24.40
C LYS A 123 17.37 -30.41 23.30
N TYR A 124 18.01 -29.93 22.23
CA TYR A 124 17.30 -29.35 21.09
C TYR A 124 16.45 -30.38 20.33
N LYS A 125 16.88 -31.64 20.28
CA LYS A 125 16.08 -32.75 19.74
C LYS A 125 14.85 -32.97 20.64
N GLU A 126 15.04 -32.99 21.95
CA GLU A 126 13.94 -33.18 22.91
C GLU A 126 12.91 -32.06 22.83
N LEU A 127 13.36 -30.80 22.82
CA LEU A 127 12.50 -29.63 22.64
C LEU A 127 11.72 -29.70 21.32
N TRP A 128 12.37 -30.08 20.22
CA TRP A 128 11.70 -30.25 18.93
C TRP A 128 10.64 -31.35 18.98
N MET A 129 10.96 -32.50 19.58
CA MET A 129 10.00 -33.60 19.75
C MET A 129 8.80 -33.19 20.61
N GLU A 130 9.01 -32.41 21.67
CA GLU A 130 7.93 -31.84 22.49
C GLU A 130 7.04 -30.88 21.71
N GLN A 131 7.64 -29.98 20.91
CA GLN A 131 6.88 -29.08 20.04
C GLN A 131 6.05 -29.86 19.01
N GLN A 132 6.61 -30.91 18.40
CA GLN A 132 5.86 -31.76 17.47
C GLN A 132 4.71 -32.50 18.15
N ARG A 133 4.93 -33.02 19.37
CA ARG A 133 3.87 -33.64 20.19
C ARG A 133 2.76 -32.64 20.50
N ALA A 134 3.11 -31.45 20.98
CA ALA A 134 2.15 -30.39 21.30
C ALA A 134 1.34 -29.98 20.06
N THR A 135 2.00 -29.78 18.93
CA THR A 135 1.34 -29.44 17.65
C THR A 135 0.36 -30.54 17.22
N THR A 136 0.75 -31.80 17.36
CA THR A 136 -0.11 -32.95 17.02
C THR A 136 -1.33 -33.03 17.93
N VAL A 137 -1.19 -32.72 19.22
CA VAL A 137 -2.31 -32.67 20.18
C VAL A 137 -3.30 -31.57 19.78
N ILE A 138 -2.81 -30.36 19.51
CA ILE A 138 -3.63 -29.22 19.08
C ILE A 138 -4.42 -29.58 17.81
N GLN A 139 -3.76 -30.11 16.78
CA GLN A 139 -4.41 -30.52 15.53
C GLN A 139 -5.48 -31.60 15.76
N ARG A 140 -5.24 -32.55 16.67
CA ARG A 140 -6.24 -33.57 17.01
C ARG A 140 -7.44 -32.97 17.72
N GLU A 141 -7.24 -32.00 18.61
CA GLU A 141 -8.33 -31.30 19.29
C GLU A 141 -9.15 -30.45 18.31
N GLU A 142 -8.50 -29.73 17.40
CA GLU A 142 -9.18 -28.97 16.34
C GLU A 142 -10.01 -29.89 15.44
N LYS A 143 -9.43 -31.00 14.98
CA LYS A 143 -10.16 -32.01 14.19
C LYS A 143 -11.33 -32.58 14.98
N LYS A 144 -11.17 -32.88 16.27
CA LYS A 144 -12.27 -33.34 17.13
C LYS A 144 -13.36 -32.29 17.26
N LYS A 145 -13.02 -31.01 17.47
CA LYS A 145 -13.98 -29.89 17.54
C LYS A 145 -14.75 -29.72 16.23
N VAL A 146 -14.06 -29.79 15.10
CA VAL A 146 -14.70 -29.79 13.76
C VAL A 146 -15.66 -30.98 13.66
N ILE A 147 -15.18 -32.20 13.91
CA ILE A 147 -16.02 -33.40 13.82
C ILE A 147 -17.20 -33.33 14.77
N THR A 148 -17.07 -32.83 16.01
CA THR A 148 -18.20 -32.69 16.94
C THR A 148 -19.16 -31.57 16.53
N GLN A 149 -18.65 -30.46 16.01
CA GLN A 149 -19.47 -29.35 15.49
C GLN A 149 -20.27 -29.75 14.24
N PHE A 150 -19.71 -30.62 13.39
CA PHE A 150 -20.36 -31.15 12.19
C PHE A 150 -21.10 -32.48 12.44
N LYS A 151 -20.82 -33.22 13.54
CA LYS A 151 -21.62 -34.37 13.97
C LYS A 151 -23.00 -33.89 14.42
N GLY A 152 -23.97 -34.06 13.53
CA GLY A 152 -25.37 -33.67 13.75
C GLY A 152 -25.88 -32.63 12.74
N LYS A 153 -24.98 -31.89 12.09
CA LYS A 153 -25.33 -31.00 10.97
C LYS A 153 -25.06 -31.73 9.66
N ALA A 154 -26.00 -32.59 9.26
CA ALA A 154 -26.01 -33.08 7.89
C ALA A 154 -25.99 -31.87 6.96
N TYR A 155 -25.03 -31.82 6.03
CA TYR A 155 -24.91 -30.72 5.09
C TYR A 155 -26.24 -30.55 4.36
N GLU A 156 -26.88 -29.39 4.50
CA GLU A 156 -28.15 -29.11 3.85
C GLU A 156 -27.92 -28.99 2.35
N THR A 157 -28.21 -30.08 1.64
CA THR A 157 -28.19 -30.11 0.18
C THR A 157 -29.46 -29.43 -0.35
N ARG A 158 -29.41 -28.90 -1.58
CA ARG A 158 -30.56 -28.25 -2.24
C ARG A 158 -31.86 -29.06 -2.15
N THR A 159 -31.76 -30.38 -2.21
CA THR A 159 -32.88 -31.32 -2.05
C THR A 159 -33.49 -31.31 -0.63
N THR A 160 -32.68 -31.27 0.42
CA THR A 160 -33.16 -31.19 1.82
C THR A 160 -33.85 -29.86 2.11
N LEU A 161 -33.37 -28.76 1.53
CA LEU A 161 -33.99 -27.44 1.61
C LEU A 161 -35.36 -27.43 0.92
N LEU A 162 -35.47 -27.98 -0.28
CA LEU A 162 -36.74 -28.08 -1.02
C LEU A 162 -37.77 -28.97 -0.31
N ARG A 163 -37.35 -29.95 0.49
CA ARG A 163 -38.26 -30.77 1.32
C ARG A 163 -38.76 -30.03 2.55
N LYS A 164 -37.92 -29.19 3.17
CA LYS A 164 -38.32 -28.37 4.33
C LYS A 164 -39.22 -27.20 3.93
N TYR A 165 -38.97 -26.62 2.76
CA TYR A 165 -39.71 -25.48 2.22
C TYR A 165 -40.32 -25.86 0.88
N PRO A 166 -41.41 -26.64 0.85
CA PRO A 166 -42.14 -26.89 -0.38
C PRO A 166 -42.58 -25.54 -0.96
N LEU A 167 -42.42 -25.39 -2.27
CA LEU A 167 -42.90 -24.19 -2.95
C LEU A 167 -44.43 -24.11 -2.75
N PRO A 168 -44.98 -22.91 -2.51
CA PRO A 168 -46.42 -22.75 -2.42
C PRO A 168 -47.05 -23.34 -3.68
N ALA A 169 -48.10 -24.15 -3.49
CA ALA A 169 -48.86 -24.69 -4.59
C ALA A 169 -49.29 -23.50 -5.45
N LYS A 170 -48.79 -23.45 -6.69
CA LYS A 170 -49.30 -22.47 -7.64
C LYS A 170 -50.78 -22.80 -7.79
N GLU A 171 -51.64 -21.83 -7.55
CA GLU A 171 -53.01 -21.92 -8.00
C GLU A 171 -52.93 -22.05 -9.52
N GLU A 172 -53.08 -23.28 -10.00
CA GLU A 172 -53.24 -23.55 -11.41
C GLU A 172 -54.57 -22.92 -11.79
N SER A 173 -54.48 -21.66 -12.22
CA SER A 173 -55.52 -20.97 -12.99
C SER A 173 -55.66 -21.72 -14.31
N PHE A 174 -56.31 -22.87 -14.25
CA PHE A 174 -56.82 -23.53 -15.43
C PHE A 174 -57.82 -22.56 -16.03
N TRP A 175 -57.46 -21.92 -17.14
CA TRP A 175 -58.43 -21.17 -17.93
C TRP A 175 -59.62 -22.08 -18.23
N HIS A 176 -60.77 -21.81 -17.62
CA HIS A 176 -62.02 -22.50 -17.91
C HIS A 176 -62.91 -21.61 -18.75
N LEU A 177 -63.55 -22.21 -19.76
CA LEU A 177 -64.50 -21.54 -20.64
C LEU A 177 -65.83 -21.35 -19.87
N PRO A 178 -66.37 -20.12 -19.75
CA PRO A 178 -67.58 -19.82 -18.96
C PRO A 178 -68.83 -20.61 -19.35
N ARG A 179 -68.86 -21.18 -20.55
CA ARG A 179 -69.98 -21.98 -21.07
C ARG A 179 -70.09 -23.37 -20.42
N LEU A 180 -69.06 -23.82 -19.70
CA LEU A 180 -69.02 -25.11 -19.02
C LEU A 180 -69.40 -25.05 -17.54
N ASP A 181 -69.71 -23.88 -17.01
CA ASP A 181 -70.24 -23.74 -15.66
C ASP A 181 -71.70 -24.20 -15.65
N LYS A 182 -71.98 -25.23 -14.86
CA LYS A 182 -73.33 -25.82 -14.74
C LYS A 182 -74.29 -24.83 -14.09
N VAL A 183 -75.47 -24.67 -14.73
CA VAL A 183 -76.68 -24.00 -14.19
C VAL A 183 -77.28 -24.83 -13.05
#